data_AF-A0A2V8NMH2-F1
#
_entry.id   AF-A0A2V8NMH2-F1
#
_cell.length_a   1.000
_cell.length_b   1.000
_cell.length_c   1.000
_cell.angle_alpha   90.00
_cell.angle_beta   90.00
_cell.angle_gamma   90.00
#
_symmetry.space_group_name_H-M   'P 1'
#
loop_
_entity.id
_entity.type
_entity.pdbx_description
1 polymer ?
#
loop_
_entity_poly.entity_id
_entity_poly.type
_entity_poly.pdbx_seq_one_letter_code
_entity_poly.pdbx_strand_id
1 'polypeptide(L)' 'MLKPDTSLAEVALSCGFHDQSHFTKTFKRVMNITPAQYRTRFRSN' A
#
# COMPACT_ATOMS: atom_id res chain seq x y z
N MET A 1 3.18 -18.24 3.18
CA MET A 1 2.20 -18.09 2.08
C MET A 1 1.74 -16.64 2.05
N LEU A 2 2.36 -15.79 1.22
CA LEU A 2 1.90 -14.41 1.03
C LEU A 2 0.63 -14.46 0.19
N LYS A 3 -0.50 -14.11 0.81
CA LYS A 3 -1.82 -14.21 0.18
C LYS A 3 -1.94 -13.18 -0.96
N PRO A 4 -2.56 -13.54 -2.10
CA PRO A 4 -2.70 -12.69 -3.28
C PRO A 4 -3.46 -11.37 -3.06
N ASP A 5 -4.06 -11.18 -1.88
CA ASP A 5 -4.79 -9.98 -1.50
C ASP A 5 -4.33 -9.43 -0.14
N THR A 6 -3.02 -9.22 0.03
CA THR A 6 -2.55 -8.52 1.23
C THR A 6 -3.22 -7.14 1.27
N SER A 7 -4.01 -6.88 2.31
CA SER A 7 -4.76 -5.64 2.44
C SER A 7 -3.80 -4.45 2.57
N LEU A 8 -4.23 -3.25 2.19
CA LEU A 8 -3.40 -2.05 2.39
C LEU A 8 -3.09 -1.80 3.87
N ALA A 9 -3.94 -2.28 4.79
CA ALA A 9 -3.69 -2.24 6.22
C ALA A 9 -2.55 -3.19 6.64
N GLU A 10 -2.53 -4.43 6.14
CA GLU A 10 -1.43 -5.36 6.41
C GLU A 10 -0.10 -4.86 5.82
N VAL A 11 -0.12 -4.27 4.63
CA VAL A 11 1.06 -3.62 4.03
C VAL A 11 1.53 -2.44 4.88
N ALA A 12 0.60 -1.63 5.39
CA ALA A 12 0.94 -0.52 6.27
C ALA A 12 1.64 -1.03 7.54
N LEU A 13 1.07 -2.05 8.19
CA LEU A 13 1.64 -2.65 9.39
C LEU A 13 3.02 -3.28 9.14
N SER A 14 3.20 -3.99 8.02
CA SER A 14 4.50 -4.59 7.68
C SER A 14 5.57 -3.56 7.34
N CYS A 15 5.18 -2.39 6.84
CA CYS A 15 6.05 -1.23 6.64
C CYS A 15 6.30 -0.41 7.93
N GLY A 16 5.76 -0.84 9.08
CA GLY A 16 5.94 -0.16 10.37
C GLY A 16 5.01 1.03 10.61
N PHE A 17 3.96 1.19 9.80
CA PHE A 17 2.93 2.20 10.04
C PHE A 17 1.89 1.68 11.02
N HIS A 18 1.40 2.58 11.88
CA HIS A 18 0.33 2.25 12.83
C HIS A 18 -1.00 1.95 12.15
N ASP A 19 -1.30 2.63 11.03
CA ASP A 19 -2.55 2.46 10.29
C ASP A 19 -2.39 2.74 8.78
N GLN A 20 -3.40 2.30 8.02
CA GLN A 20 -3.48 2.45 6.56
C GLN A 20 -3.56 3.92 6.11
N SER A 21 -4.19 4.81 6.89
CA SER A 21 -4.38 6.21 6.51
C SER A 21 -3.07 6.98 6.55
N HIS A 22 -2.26 6.78 7.59
CA HIS A 22 -0.92 7.35 7.71
C HIS A 22 -0.01 6.81 6.60
N PHE A 23 -0.03 5.51 6.34
CA PHE A 23 0.69 4.91 5.22
C PHE A 23 0.28 5.53 3.89
N THR A 24 -1.02 5.63 3.59
CA THR A 24 -1.52 6.15 2.31
C THR A 24 -1.12 7.61 2.09
N LYS A 25 -1.22 8.46 3.12
CA LYS A 25 -0.80 9.87 3.05
C LYS A 25 0.70 9.98 2.79
N THR A 26 1.51 9.23 3.54
CA THR A 26 2.97 9.25 3.41
C THR A 26 3.43 8.69 2.07
N PHE A 27 2.87 7.55 1.63
CA PHE A 27 3.15 6.95 0.34
C PHE A 27 2.79 7.91 -0.80
N LYS A 28 1.61 8.54 -0.77
CA LYS A 28 1.21 9.53 -1.78
C LYS A 28 2.15 10.73 -1.82
N ARG A 29 2.62 11.22 -0.67
CA ARG A 29 3.58 12.33 -0.61
C ARG A 29 4.93 11.97 -1.25
N VAL A 30 5.40 10.74 -1.07
CA VAL A 30 6.71 10.29 -1.58
C VAL A 30 6.65 9.83 -3.03
N MET A 31 5.65 9.02 -3.38
CA MET A 31 5.51 8.36 -4.69
C MET A 31 4.64 9.16 -5.67
N ASN A 32 4.00 10.23 -5.21
CA ASN A 32 3.06 11.07 -5.96
C ASN A 32 1.82 10.34 -6.53
N ILE A 33 1.57 9.10 -6.09
CA ILE A 33 0.40 8.27 -6.41
C ILE A 33 -0.06 7.49 -5.17
N THR A 34 -1.32 7.07 -5.11
CA THR A 34 -1.80 6.27 -3.98
C THR A 34 -1.30 4.82 -4.07
N PRO A 35 -1.20 4.09 -2.94
CA PRO A 35 -0.90 2.66 -2.94
C PRO A 35 -1.87 1.83 -3.80
N ALA A 36 -3.14 2.23 -3.88
CA ALA A 36 -4.14 1.57 -4.72
C ALA A 36 -3.84 1.78 -6.22
N GLN A 37 -3.50 3.01 -6.63
CA GLN A 37 -3.07 3.31 -8.01
C GLN A 37 -1.79 2.56 -8.36
N TYR A 38 -0.82 2.51 -7.44
CA TYR A 38 0.39 1.71 -7.60
C TYR A 38 0.04 0.23 -7.82
N ARG A 39 -0.82 -0.34 -6.95
CA ARG A 39 -1.27 -1.73 -7.08
C ARG A 39 -1.93 -1.97 -8.44
N THR A 40 -2.84 -1.12 -8.90
CA THR A 40 -3.48 -1.28 -10.21
C THR A 40 -2.47 -1.21 -11.36
N ARG A 41 -1.49 -0.30 -11.29
CA ARG A 41 -0.47 -0.12 -12.33
C ARG A 41 0.50 -1.29 -12.46
N PHE A 42 0.83 -1.94 -11.35
CA PHE A 42 1.80 -3.04 -11.28
C PHE A 42 1.15 -4.42 -11.07
N ARG A 43 -0.18 -4.48 -11.02
CA ARG A 43 -0.90 -5.75 -11.10
C ARG A 43 -0.86 -6.22 -12.55
N SER A 44 0.25 -6.87 -12.92
CA SER A 44 0.34 -7.66 -14.14
C SER A 44 -0.76 -8.73 -14.11
N ASN A 45 -1.53 -8.81 -15.19
CA ASN A 45 -2.49 -9.87 -15.43
C ASN A 45 -1.80 -11.23 -15.47
#